data_AF-A0A817M7Z3-F1
#
_entry.id   AF-A0A817M7Z3-F1
#
_cell.length_a   1.000
_cell.length_b   1.000
_cell.length_c   1.000
_cell.angle_alpha   90.00
_cell.angle_beta   90.00
_cell.angle_gamma   90.00
#
_symmetry.space_group_name_H-M   'P 1'
#
loop_
_entity.id
_entity.type
_entity.pdbx_description
1 polymer ?
#
loop_
_entity_poly.entity_id
_entity_poly.type
_entity_poly.pdbx_seq_one_letter_code
_entity_poly.pdbx_strand_id
1 'polypeptide(L)'
;MYSNETSNFHIKIKRACYLLPIDIDRKSNFYCQLCLFSSDNLSNKSNFKTDIKKQTFNTHINQEFIYKNIQLKQLISKTLQITVYNKEIRKKDNFI
;
A
#
# COMPACT_ATOMS: atom_id res chain seq x y z
N MET A 1 5.77 10.38 6.76
CA MET A 1 6.49 11.28 7.68
C MET A 1 7.22 10.41 8.69
N TYR A 2 8.50 10.69 8.95
CA TYR A 2 9.24 9.99 9.99
C TYR A 2 9.28 10.86 11.26
N SER A 3 8.99 10.28 12.41
CA SER A 3 9.09 10.93 13.72
C SER A 3 10.35 10.42 14.44
N ASN A 4 11.31 11.32 14.67
CA ASN A 4 12.55 10.99 15.39
C ASN A 4 12.28 10.66 16.86
N GLU A 5 11.37 11.39 17.50
CA GLU A 5 11.02 11.23 18.92
C GLU A 5 10.49 9.83 19.23
N THR A 6 9.62 9.32 18.37
CA THR A 6 8.98 8.00 18.55
C THR A 6 9.61 6.91 17.70
N SER A 7 10.58 7.23 16.83
CA SER A 7 11.15 6.33 15.82
C SER A 7 10.08 5.62 14.98
N ASN A 8 9.10 6.40 14.50
CA ASN A 8 7.95 5.88 13.74
C ASN A 8 7.95 6.39 12.31
N PHE A 9 7.69 5.50 11.35
CA PHE A 9 7.49 5.85 9.95
C PHE A 9 6.00 5.80 9.58
N HIS A 10 5.41 6.98 9.41
CA HIS A 10 4.01 7.18 9.08
C HIS A 10 3.81 7.26 7.56
N ILE A 11 2.83 6.53 7.04
CA ILE A 11 2.46 6.56 5.63
C ILE A 11 0.96 6.81 5.53
N LYS A 12 0.59 7.89 4.84
CA LYS A 12 -0.81 8.21 4.57
C LYS A 12 -1.12 8.01 3.09
N ILE A 13 -1.95 7.00 2.79
CA ILE A 13 -2.48 6.79 1.45
C ILE A 13 -3.69 7.70 1.29
N LYS A 14 -3.52 8.80 0.55
CA LYS A 14 -4.57 9.81 0.36
C LYS A 14 -5.60 9.35 -0.68
N ARG A 15 -5.15 9.19 -1.93
CA ARG A 15 -6.01 8.87 -3.06
C ARG A 15 -5.25 8.11 -4.14
N ALA A 16 -5.98 7.33 -4.93
CA ALA A 16 -5.55 6.79 -6.21
C ALA A 16 -6.51 7.30 -7.29
N CYS A 17 -5.96 7.81 -8.40
CA CYS A 17 -6.73 8.45 -9.47
C CYS A 17 -6.33 7.85 -10.81
N TYR A 18 -7.25 7.92 -11.78
CA TYR A 18 -7.02 7.45 -13.15
C TYR A 18 -6.58 5.99 -13.23
N LEU A 19 -7.11 5.14 -12.34
CA LEU A 19 -6.83 3.71 -12.37
C LEU A 19 -7.43 3.12 -13.66
N LEU A 20 -6.61 2.41 -14.42
CA LEU A 20 -7.05 1.80 -15.67
C LEU A 20 -8.13 0.73 -15.36
N PRO A 21 -9.28 0.74 -16.08
CA PRO A 21 -10.24 -0.34 -15.99
C PRO A 21 -9.56 -1.63 -16.43
N ILE A 22 -9.64 -2.66 -15.60
CA ILE A 22 -9.15 -4.00 -15.97
C ILE A 22 -10.12 -4.70 -16.93
N ASP A 23 -11.41 -4.37 -16.85
CA ASP A 23 -12.45 -4.83 -17.77
C ASP A 23 -13.50 -3.72 -17.89
N ILE A 24 -13.86 -3.36 -19.13
CA ILE A 24 -14.80 -2.28 -19.46
C ILE A 24 -16.17 -2.46 -18.79
N ASP A 25 -16.58 -3.71 -18.54
CA ASP A 25 -17.87 -4.05 -17.93
C ASP A 25 -17.81 -4.38 -16.43
N ARG A 26 -16.62 -4.44 -15.82
CA ARG A 26 -16.47 -4.84 -14.41
C ARG A 26 -16.16 -3.66 -13.49
N LYS A 27 -17.08 -3.47 -12.57
CA LYS A 27 -16.92 -2.74 -11.31
C LYS A 27 -15.67 -3.23 -10.56
N SER A 28 -14.58 -2.46 -10.66
CA SER A 28 -13.28 -2.80 -10.07
C SER A 28 -13.26 -2.48 -8.57
N ASN A 29 -12.65 -3.35 -7.78
CA ASN A 29 -12.53 -3.22 -6.32
C ASN A 29 -11.07 -2.98 -5.96
N PHE A 30 -10.69 -1.76 -5.61
CA PHE A 30 -9.29 -1.41 -5.46
C PHE A 30 -8.84 -1.47 -4.00
N TYR A 31 -7.62 -1.94 -3.75
CA TYR A 31 -6.90 -1.73 -2.50
C TYR A 31 -5.42 -1.51 -2.76
N CYS A 32 -4.73 -0.82 -1.85
CA CYS A 32 -3.28 -0.68 -1.86
C CYS A 32 -2.69 -1.66 -0.85
N GLN A 33 -1.63 -2.35 -1.24
CA GLN A 33 -0.76 -3.07 -0.33
C GLN A 33 0.54 -2.28 -0.16
N LEU A 34 0.94 -2.07 1.09
CA LEU A 34 2.20 -1.42 1.44
C LEU A 34 3.12 -2.50 1.98
N CYS A 35 4.31 -2.61 1.42
CA CYS A 35 5.34 -3.56 1.85
C CYS A 35 6.62 -2.78 2.16
N LEU A 36 7.12 -2.86 3.38
CA LEU A 36 8.42 -2.31 3.75
C LEU A 36 9.41 -3.46 3.93
N PHE A 37 10.51 -3.44 3.18
CA PHE A 37 11.50 -4.51 3.18
C PHE A 37 12.92 -3.97 3.02
N SER A 38 13.92 -4.77 3.40
CA SER A 38 15.33 -4.45 3.16
C SER A 38 15.78 -5.12 1.88
N SER A 39 16.69 -4.50 1.11
CA SER A 39 17.32 -5.13 -0.06
C SER A 39 17.94 -6.49 0.27
N ASP A 40 18.57 -6.59 1.43
CA ASP A 40 19.40 -7.74 1.81
C ASP A 40 18.57 -8.85 2.49
N ASN A 41 17.31 -8.57 2.82
CA ASN A 41 16.44 -9.52 3.49
C ASN A 41 14.98 -9.32 3.05
N LEU A 42 14.66 -9.98 1.95
CA LEU A 42 13.32 -10.00 1.34
C LEU A 42 12.32 -10.88 2.10
N SER A 43 12.71 -11.61 3.15
CA SER A 43 11.77 -12.38 3.98
C SER A 43 11.23 -11.55 5.16
N ASN A 44 12.01 -10.59 5.66
CA ASN A 44 11.59 -9.63 6.69
C ASN A 44 10.77 -8.47 6.10
N LYS A 45 9.61 -8.79 5.51
CA LYS A 45 8.66 -7.80 4.96
C LYS A 45 7.54 -7.53 5.95
N SER A 46 7.29 -6.25 6.23
CA SER A 46 6.12 -5.83 7.00
C SER A 46 5.06 -5.23 6.07
N ASN A 47 3.87 -5.83 6.10
CA ASN A 47 2.83 -5.55 5.12
C ASN A 47 1.60 -4.91 5.78
N PHE A 48 1.08 -3.86 5.16
CA PHE A 48 -0.24 -3.31 5.44
C PHE A 48 -1.12 -3.38 4.19
N LYS A 49 -2.43 -3.37 4.39
CA LYS A 49 -3.42 -3.26 3.30
C LYS A 49 -4.43 -2.18 3.65
N THR A 50 -4.84 -1.42 2.64
CA THR A 50 -5.98 -0.50 2.77
C THR A 50 -7.29 -1.28 2.73
N ASP A 51 -8.36 -0.60 3.13
CA ASP A 51 -9.70 -1.11 2.88
C ASP A 51 -9.93 -1.23 1.38
N ILE A 52 -10.77 -2.19 1.00
CA ILE A 52 -11.20 -2.38 -0.38
C ILE A 52 -12.24 -1.32 -0.72
N LYS A 53 -11.99 -0.57 -1.80
CA LYS A 53 -12.87 0.48 -2.30
C LYS A 53 -13.55 -0.01 -3.57
N LYS A 54 -14.86 -0.15 -3.52
CA LYS A 54 -15.65 -0.79 -4.57
C LYS A 54 -16.04 0.22 -5.65
N GLN A 55 -15.95 -0.19 -6.91
CA GLN A 55 -16.61 0.43 -8.07
C GLN A 55 -16.19 1.88 -8.38
N THR A 56 -14.95 2.27 -8.14
CA THR A 56 -14.50 3.67 -8.33
C THR A 56 -13.13 3.79 -8.99
N PHE A 57 -13.02 4.64 -10.02
CA PHE A 57 -11.75 4.98 -10.69
C PHE A 57 -10.97 6.11 -9.98
N ASN A 58 -11.64 6.83 -9.08
CA ASN A 58 -11.09 7.92 -8.29
C ASN A 58 -11.39 7.64 -6.82
N THR A 59 -10.42 7.02 -6.16
CA THR A 59 -10.61 6.49 -4.82
C THR A 59 -9.98 7.41 -3.79
N HIS A 60 -10.79 7.96 -2.88
CA HIS A 60 -10.31 8.54 -1.63
C HIS A 60 -10.13 7.42 -0.61
N ILE A 61 -8.88 7.15 -0.25
CA ILE A 61 -8.51 6.13 0.73
C ILE A 61 -8.40 6.79 2.11
N ASN A 62 -7.59 7.84 2.21
CA ASN A 62 -7.32 8.62 3.42
C ASN A 62 -6.99 7.78 4.67
N GLN A 63 -6.28 6.66 4.49
CA GLN A 63 -5.84 5.80 5.58
C GLN A 63 -4.38 6.05 5.92
N GLU A 64 -4.04 5.91 7.20
CA GLU A 64 -2.68 6.09 7.72
C GLU A 64 -2.18 4.78 8.36
N PHE A 65 -0.92 4.46 8.08
CA PHE A 65 -0.21 3.29 8.56
C PHE A 65 1.07 3.73 9.25
N ILE A 66 1.43 3.03 10.33
CA ILE A 66 2.60 3.37 11.14
C ILE A 66 3.47 2.13 11.27
N TYR A 67 4.69 2.20 10.74
CA TYR A 67 5.74 1.26 11.08
C TYR A 67 6.47 1.76 12.33
N LYS A 68 6.30 1.03 13.43
CA LYS A 68 6.82 1.42 14.74
C LYS A 68 8.26 0.98 14.95
N ASN A 69 8.99 1.72 15.78
CA ASN A 69 10.32 1.36 16.29
C ASN A 69 11.35 1.10 15.18
N ILE A 70 11.28 1.82 14.07
CA ILE A 70 12.28 1.75 13.00
C ILE A 70 13.28 2.87 13.23
N GLN A 71 14.53 2.54 13.49
CA GLN A 71 15.57 3.56 13.62
C GLN A 71 15.86 4.22 12.25
N LEU A 72 16.22 5.50 12.25
CA LEU A 72 16.50 6.25 11.03
C LEU A 72 17.56 5.56 10.15
N LYS A 73 18.62 5.01 10.76
CA LYS A 73 19.66 4.25 10.07
C LYS A 73 19.12 3.01 9.34
N GLN A 74 18.15 2.32 9.94
CA GLN A 74 17.50 1.16 9.34
C GLN A 74 16.50 1.56 8.24
N LEU A 75 15.87 2.74 8.37
CA LEU A 75 14.92 3.22 7.37
C LEU A 75 15.60 3.54 6.04
N ILE A 76 16.84 4.04 6.08
CA ILE A 76 17.62 4.40 4.87
C ILE A 76 17.89 3.18 3.98
N SER A 77 18.08 1.99 4.57
CA SER A 77 18.34 0.75 3.83
C SER A 77 17.06 -0.02 3.46
N LYS A 78 15.87 0.56 3.70
CA LYS A 78 14.58 -0.06 3.42
C LYS A 78 13.90 0.57 2.22
N THR A 79 13.18 -0.27 1.48
CA THR A 79 12.33 0.13 0.36
C THR A 79 10.88 -0.02 0.77
N LEU A 80 10.11 1.07 0.59
CA LEU A 80 8.66 1.03 0.67
C LEU A 80 8.10 0.79 -0.73
N GLN A 81 7.53 -0.38 -0.96
CA GLN A 81 6.75 -0.68 -2.15
C GLN A 81 5.28 -0.49 -1.85
N ILE A 82 4.59 0.26 -2.72
CA ILE A 82 3.14 0.43 -2.67
C ILE A 82 2.60 -0.13 -3.97
N THR A 83 1.73 -1.12 -3.86
CA THR A 83 1.12 -1.80 -5.00
C THR A 83 -0.39 -1.61 -4.98
N VAL A 84 -0.99 -1.28 -6.11
CA VAL A 84 -2.45 -1.23 -6.27
C VAL A 84 -2.94 -2.54 -6.85
N TYR A 85 -3.98 -3.10 -6.24
CA TYR A 85 -4.60 -4.35 -6.68
C TYR A 85 -6.08 -4.14 -6.96
N ASN A 86 -6.59 -4.85 -7.96
CA ASN A 86 -8.02 -5.10 -8.13
C ASN A 86 -8.39 -6.43 -7.48
N LYS A 87 -9.17 -6.36 -6.41
CA LYS A 87 -9.72 -7.51 -5.71
C LYS A 87 -10.76 -8.19 -6.59
N GLU A 88 -10.44 -9.43 -6.99
CA GLU A 88 -11.40 -10.32 -7.61
C GLU A 88 -12.05 -11.24 -6.56
N ILE A 89 -13.34 -11.55 -6.75
CA ILE A 89 -14.11 -12.43 -5.84
C ILE A 89 -13.82 -13.91 -6.15
N ARG A 90 -13.58 -14.25 -7.43
CA ARG A 90 -13.47 -15.64 -7.91
C ARG A 90 -12.14 -15.97 -8.58
N LYS A 91 -11.22 -15.02 -8.68
CA LYS A 91 -9.88 -15.20 -9.27
C LYS A 91 -8.82 -14.57 -8.37
N LYS A 92 -7.55 -14.80 -8.72
CA LYS A 92 -6.43 -14.09 -8.12
C LYS A 92 -6.56 -12.59 -8.39
N ASP A 93 -6.15 -11.77 -7.43
CA ASP A 93 -6.18 -10.32 -7.56
C ASP A 93 -5.24 -9.87 -8.69
N ASN A 94 -5.71 -8.95 -9.53
CA ASN A 94 -4.90 -8.40 -10.61
C ASN A 94 -4.09 -7.22 -10.09
N PHE A 95 -2.80 -7.20 -10.43
CA PHE A 95 -1.92 -6.06 -10.22
C PHE A 95 -2.29 -4.97 -11.23
N ILE A 96 -2.34 -3.72 -10.78
CA ILE A 96 -2.58 -2.53 -11.62
C ILE A 96 -1.29 -1.72 -11.71
#